data_AF-A0A7H8ITV3-F1
#
_entry.id   AF-A0A7H8ITV3-F1
#
_cell.length_a   1.000
_cell.length_b   1.000
_cell.length_c   1.000
_cell.angle_alpha   90.00
_cell.angle_beta   90.00
_cell.angle_gamma   90.00
#
_symmetry.space_group_name_H-M   'P 1'
#
loop_
_entity.id
_entity.type
_entity.pdbx_description
1 polymer ?
#
loop_
_entity_poly.entity_id
_entity_poly.type
_entity_poly.pdbx_seq_one_letter_code
_entity_poly.pdbx_strand_id
1 'polypeptide(L)'
;MGQRCPEHRRAAERERQVRLIKLPLRELDVRKAHGPGDVPQWLVLLDNLGALLSDFDKDIAGTNLSDELARVYADGPAVAVRFAATADRSGAVPSAWAGLTQSKLLMRLADPGEYGYFDIPRGSVPSYVPGRALVAANRQVVQLGRPGEDPAAVAATAADWPEAPATAPRIGPLPTEVELTALKTPVQVASDPWQLPVGLDTAVPLQAPDPDLSTTG
;
A
#
# COMPACT_ATOMS: atom_id res chain seq x y z
N MET A 1 32.78 -3.16 6.41
CA MET A 1 32.23 -2.02 5.64
C MET A 1 31.85 -2.53 4.25
N GLY A 2 30.72 -3.24 4.14
CA GLY A 2 30.33 -3.96 2.93
C GLY A 2 29.35 -3.13 2.09
N GLN A 3 29.78 -2.68 0.92
CA GLN A 3 28.91 -2.05 -0.06
C GLN A 3 27.90 -3.10 -0.55
N ARG A 4 26.63 -2.97 -0.16
CA ARG A 4 25.55 -3.84 -0.67
C ARG A 4 25.32 -3.52 -2.16
N CYS A 5 25.50 -4.54 -3.00
CA CYS A 5 25.38 -4.48 -4.46
C CYS A 5 23.96 -4.01 -4.89
N PRO A 6 23.80 -3.27 -6.01
CA PRO A 6 22.51 -2.71 -6.44
C PRO A 6 21.39 -3.76 -6.63
N GLU A 7 21.77 -4.98 -7.01
CA GLU A 7 20.87 -6.13 -7.17
C GLU A 7 20.18 -6.53 -5.85
N HIS A 8 20.91 -6.50 -4.73
CA HIS A 8 20.37 -6.82 -3.41
C HIS A 8 19.35 -5.78 -2.95
N ARG A 9 19.54 -4.50 -3.31
CA ARG A 9 18.55 -3.45 -3.01
C ARG A 9 17.26 -3.64 -3.80
N ARG A 10 17.36 -4.00 -5.09
CA ARG A 10 16.17 -4.30 -5.91
C ARG A 10 15.41 -5.52 -5.42
N ALA A 11 16.11 -6.59 -5.01
CA ALA A 11 15.47 -7.79 -4.48
C ALA A 11 14.71 -7.50 -3.17
N ALA A 12 15.33 -6.79 -2.23
CA ALA A 12 14.70 -6.43 -0.97
C ALA A 12 13.50 -5.47 -1.15
N GLU A 13 13.55 -4.58 -2.16
CA GLU A 13 12.44 -3.69 -2.48
C GLU A 13 11.27 -4.46 -3.11
N ARG A 14 11.56 -5.34 -4.08
CA ARG A 14 10.53 -6.20 -4.68
C ARG A 14 9.85 -7.06 -3.62
N GLU A 15 10.61 -7.62 -2.70
CA GLU A 15 10.07 -8.38 -1.58
C GLU A 15 9.12 -7.54 -0.71
N ARG A 16 9.51 -6.31 -0.35
CA ARG A 16 8.64 -5.39 0.39
C ARG A 16 7.35 -5.09 -0.38
N GLN A 17 7.42 -4.87 -1.69
CA GLN A 17 6.25 -4.64 -2.53
C GLN A 17 5.29 -5.83 -2.53
N VAL A 18 5.81 -7.05 -2.70
CA VAL A 18 5.00 -8.28 -2.62
C VAL A 18 4.30 -8.38 -1.27
N ARG A 19 5.04 -8.15 -0.17
CA ARG A 19 4.47 -8.20 1.19
C ARG A 19 3.45 -7.09 1.43
N LEU A 20 3.68 -5.90 0.87
CA LEU A 20 2.74 -4.77 0.92
C LEU A 20 1.41 -5.09 0.24
N ILE A 21 1.40 -5.89 -0.82
CA ILE A 21 0.16 -6.28 -1.52
C ILE A 21 -0.55 -7.44 -0.80
N LYS A 22 0.23 -8.44 -0.37
CA LYS A 22 -0.31 -9.61 0.32
C LYS A 22 -0.94 -9.28 1.67
N LEU A 23 -0.44 -8.27 2.38
CA LEU A 23 -0.97 -7.88 3.68
C LEU A 23 -2.44 -7.39 3.60
N PRO A 24 -2.78 -6.37 2.78
CA PRO A 24 -4.17 -5.97 2.54
C PRO A 24 -5.05 -7.10 2.01
N LEU A 25 -4.52 -8.00 1.16
CA LEU A 25 -5.28 -9.15 0.67
C LEU A 25 -5.67 -10.12 1.79
N ARG A 26 -4.70 -10.46 2.65
CA ARG A 26 -4.96 -11.28 3.83
C ARG A 26 -5.96 -10.60 4.76
N GLU A 27 -5.78 -9.31 5.01
CA GLU A 27 -6.67 -8.54 5.86
C GLU A 27 -8.10 -8.50 5.29
N LEU A 28 -8.23 -8.37 3.97
CA LEU A 28 -9.52 -8.47 3.27
C LEU A 28 -10.21 -9.81 3.54
N ASP A 29 -9.50 -10.92 3.35
CA ASP A 29 -10.06 -12.26 3.57
C ASP A 29 -10.43 -12.49 5.05
N VAL A 30 -9.59 -12.05 6.00
CA VAL A 30 -9.86 -12.12 7.44
C VAL A 30 -11.10 -11.32 7.80
N ARG A 31 -11.19 -10.04 7.37
CA ARG A 31 -12.34 -9.17 7.70
C ARG A 31 -13.63 -9.66 7.06
N LYS A 32 -13.58 -10.17 5.82
CA LYS A 32 -14.75 -10.79 5.16
C LYS A 32 -15.26 -12.00 5.92
N ALA A 33 -14.37 -12.83 6.48
CA ALA A 33 -14.76 -14.02 7.23
C ALA A 33 -15.39 -13.70 8.60
N HIS A 34 -14.91 -12.66 9.29
CA HIS A 34 -15.40 -12.30 10.64
C HIS A 34 -16.64 -11.39 10.62
N GLY A 35 -16.99 -10.84 9.46
CA GLY A 35 -18.12 -9.92 9.31
C GLY A 35 -17.80 -8.49 9.77
N PRO A 36 -18.78 -7.57 9.71
CA PRO A 36 -18.58 -6.18 10.08
C PRO A 36 -18.30 -6.07 11.60
N GLY A 37 -17.08 -5.66 11.94
CA GLY A 37 -16.65 -5.33 13.29
C GLY A 37 -16.02 -3.95 13.36
N ASP A 38 -15.74 -3.47 14.58
CA ASP A 38 -14.99 -2.23 14.79
C ASP A 38 -13.50 -2.47 14.50
N VAL A 39 -13.14 -2.36 13.22
CA VAL A 39 -11.78 -2.57 12.71
C VAL A 39 -11.13 -1.24 12.32
N PRO A 40 -9.82 -1.08 12.54
CA PRO A 40 -9.13 0.15 12.16
C PRO A 40 -9.20 0.37 10.64
N GLN A 41 -9.39 1.64 10.25
CA GLN A 41 -9.39 2.04 8.85
C GLN A 41 -7.95 2.04 8.33
N TRP A 42 -7.71 1.34 7.23
CA TRP A 42 -6.40 1.31 6.56
C TRP A 42 -6.44 2.17 5.31
N LEU A 43 -5.38 2.95 5.10
CA LEU A 43 -5.14 3.70 3.87
C LEU A 43 -3.82 3.24 3.24
N VAL A 44 -3.92 2.61 2.08
CA VAL A 44 -2.76 2.17 1.29
C VAL A 44 -2.41 3.27 0.30
N LEU A 45 -1.17 3.74 0.36
CA LEU A 45 -0.64 4.79 -0.51
C LEU A 45 0.24 4.16 -1.59
N LEU A 46 -0.10 4.40 -2.85
CA LEU A 46 0.67 3.93 -4.01
C LEU A 46 1.20 5.14 -4.77
N ASP A 47 2.50 5.36 -4.74
CA ASP A 47 3.13 6.39 -5.56
C ASP A 47 3.53 5.80 -6.91
N ASN A 48 3.02 6.39 -7.98
CA ASN A 48 3.18 5.98 -9.37
C ASN A 48 2.70 4.54 -9.66
N LEU A 49 1.37 4.38 -9.66
CA LEU A 49 0.71 3.12 -9.99
C LEU A 49 1.11 2.57 -11.36
N GLY A 50 1.31 3.44 -12.36
CA GLY A 50 1.71 3.03 -13.70
C GLY A 50 3.05 2.29 -13.73
N ALA A 51 4.03 2.82 -13.01
CA ALA A 51 5.33 2.18 -12.87
C ALA A 51 5.22 0.85 -12.12
N LEU A 52 4.42 0.81 -11.04
CA LEU A 52 4.19 -0.41 -10.25
C LEU A 52 3.60 -1.55 -11.10
N LEU A 53 2.52 -1.27 -11.84
CA LEU A 53 1.88 -2.26 -12.71
C LEU A 53 2.81 -2.71 -13.83
N SER A 54 3.53 -1.78 -14.46
CA SER A 54 4.50 -2.12 -15.51
C SER A 54 5.66 -2.99 -15.00
N ASP A 55 6.03 -2.88 -13.73
CA ASP A 55 7.04 -3.74 -13.12
C ASP A 55 6.52 -5.15 -12.85
N PHE A 56 5.22 -5.29 -12.56
CA PHE A 56 4.55 -6.58 -12.35
C PHE A 56 4.24 -7.34 -13.64
N ASP A 57 4.00 -6.64 -14.75
CA ASP A 57 3.73 -7.27 -16.05
C ASP A 57 4.96 -8.01 -16.65
N LYS A 58 6.13 -7.93 -16.02
CA LYS A 58 7.37 -8.54 -16.53
C LYS A 58 7.44 -10.05 -16.35
N ASP A 59 6.71 -10.61 -15.38
CA ASP A 59 6.67 -12.05 -15.13
C ASP A 59 5.30 -12.52 -14.62
N ILE A 60 5.03 -13.82 -14.75
CA ILE A 60 3.74 -14.42 -14.37
C ILE A 60 3.43 -14.18 -12.89
N ALA A 61 4.44 -14.22 -12.03
CA ALA A 61 4.28 -13.98 -10.61
C ALA A 61 3.81 -12.55 -10.31
N GLY A 62 4.34 -11.55 -11.03
CA GLY A 62 3.90 -10.18 -10.96
C GLY A 62 2.49 -9.98 -11.53
N THR A 63 2.14 -10.62 -12.65
CA THR A 63 0.76 -10.56 -13.18
C THR A 63 -0.27 -11.07 -12.16
N ASN A 64 0.04 -12.16 -11.45
CA ASN A 64 -0.82 -12.64 -10.36
C ASN A 64 -0.94 -11.60 -9.23
N LEU A 65 0.14 -10.90 -8.89
CA LEU A 65 0.12 -9.83 -7.89
C LEU A 65 -0.70 -8.61 -8.33
N SER A 66 -0.68 -8.24 -9.62
CA SER A 66 -1.54 -7.17 -10.13
C SER A 66 -3.02 -7.55 -10.06
N ASP A 67 -3.36 -8.81 -10.32
CA ASP A 67 -4.73 -9.32 -10.20
C ASP A 67 -5.19 -9.34 -8.73
N GLU A 68 -4.32 -9.79 -7.82
CA GLU A 68 -4.55 -9.71 -6.37
C GLU A 68 -4.76 -8.26 -5.92
N LEU A 69 -3.90 -7.34 -6.37
CA LEU A 69 -4.02 -5.92 -6.04
C LEU A 69 -5.32 -5.32 -6.58
N ALA A 70 -5.73 -5.67 -7.80
CA ALA A 70 -7.00 -5.24 -8.39
C ALA A 70 -8.21 -5.74 -7.57
N ARG A 71 -8.16 -6.98 -7.08
CA ARG A 71 -9.18 -7.54 -6.18
C ARG A 71 -9.29 -6.76 -4.88
N VAL A 72 -8.16 -6.46 -4.22
CA VAL A 72 -8.18 -5.67 -2.98
C VAL A 72 -8.61 -4.23 -3.24
N TYR A 73 -8.22 -3.65 -4.36
CA TYR A 73 -8.66 -2.31 -4.75
C TYR A 73 -10.19 -2.21 -4.87
N ALA A 74 -10.82 -3.23 -5.45
CA ALA A 74 -12.27 -3.29 -5.63
C ALA A 74 -13.04 -3.60 -4.34
N ASP A 75 -12.60 -4.62 -3.59
CA ASP A 75 -13.33 -5.12 -2.42
C ASP A 75 -12.93 -4.45 -1.10
N GLY A 76 -11.76 -3.81 -1.05
CA GLY A 76 -11.19 -3.19 0.14
C GLY A 76 -12.10 -2.20 0.86
N PRO A 77 -12.82 -1.29 0.16
CA PRO A 77 -13.68 -0.32 0.82
C PRO A 77 -14.77 -0.96 1.71
N ALA A 78 -15.26 -2.15 1.35
CA ALA A 78 -16.26 -2.89 2.14
C ALA A 78 -15.72 -3.37 3.50
N VAL A 79 -14.40 -3.45 3.66
CA VAL A 79 -13.72 -3.91 4.88
C VAL A 79 -12.84 -2.82 5.50
N ALA A 80 -13.13 -1.55 5.23
CA ALA A 80 -12.38 -0.40 5.72
C ALA A 80 -10.88 -0.34 5.27
N VAL A 81 -10.58 -0.90 4.10
CA VAL A 81 -9.28 -0.74 3.42
C VAL A 81 -9.45 0.17 2.21
N ARG A 82 -8.84 1.35 2.22
CA ARG A 82 -8.94 2.34 1.14
C ARG A 82 -7.59 2.51 0.46
N PHE A 83 -7.63 2.96 -0.80
CA PHE A 83 -6.44 3.22 -1.60
C PHE A 83 -6.39 4.69 -2.01
N ALA A 84 -5.20 5.28 -1.94
CA ALA A 84 -4.88 6.50 -2.65
C ALA A 84 -3.67 6.23 -3.54
N ALA A 85 -3.83 6.45 -4.83
CA ALA A 85 -2.80 6.17 -5.82
C ALA A 85 -2.50 7.43 -6.65
N THR A 86 -1.23 7.62 -7.01
CA THR A 86 -0.81 8.63 -7.99
C THR A 86 -0.48 7.93 -9.31
N ALA A 87 -0.66 8.63 -10.42
CA ALA A 87 -0.28 8.16 -11.75
C ALA A 87 0.22 9.36 -12.57
N ASP A 88 1.20 9.12 -13.44
CA ASP A 88 1.83 10.16 -14.26
C ASP A 88 1.00 10.57 -15.48
N ARG A 89 0.12 9.68 -15.95
CA ARG A 89 -0.80 9.88 -17.08
C ARG A 89 -2.11 9.15 -16.82
N SER A 90 -3.20 9.61 -17.45
CA SER A 90 -4.52 8.98 -17.30
C SER A 90 -4.54 7.53 -17.77
N GLY A 91 -3.83 7.22 -18.87
CA GLY A 91 -3.73 5.86 -19.41
C GLY A 91 -2.87 4.87 -18.61
N ALA A 92 -2.19 5.32 -17.56
CA ALA A 92 -1.44 4.42 -16.67
C ALA A 92 -2.34 3.69 -15.67
N VAL A 93 -3.55 4.20 -15.43
CA VAL A 93 -4.53 3.58 -14.54
C VAL A 93 -5.46 2.70 -15.38
N PRO A 94 -5.58 1.39 -15.09
CA PRO A 94 -6.54 0.52 -15.77
C PRO A 94 -7.97 1.07 -15.66
N SER A 95 -8.74 0.97 -16.75
CA SER A 95 -10.11 1.51 -16.82
C SER A 95 -11.03 0.93 -15.73
N ALA A 96 -10.86 -0.35 -15.37
CA ALA A 96 -11.58 -0.98 -14.27
C ALA A 96 -11.34 -0.28 -12.92
N TRP A 97 -10.10 0.11 -12.65
CA TRP A 97 -9.74 0.81 -11.40
C TRP A 97 -10.24 2.24 -11.42
N ALA A 98 -10.08 2.93 -12.56
CA ALA A 98 -10.61 4.27 -12.76
C ALA A 98 -12.14 4.31 -12.56
N GLY A 99 -12.88 3.30 -13.02
CA GLY A 99 -14.33 3.18 -12.80
C GLY A 99 -14.72 3.05 -11.33
N LEU A 100 -13.93 2.30 -10.55
CA LEU A 100 -14.15 2.11 -9.10
C LEU A 100 -13.68 3.31 -8.26
N THR A 101 -12.78 4.13 -8.79
CA THR A 101 -12.22 5.29 -8.08
C THR A 101 -13.29 6.39 -7.91
N GLN A 102 -13.72 6.62 -6.67
CA GLN A 102 -14.72 7.65 -6.34
C GLN A 102 -14.18 9.08 -6.48
N SER A 103 -12.95 9.33 -6.03
CA SER A 103 -12.36 10.66 -6.04
C SER A 103 -11.12 10.70 -6.91
N LYS A 104 -11.15 11.52 -7.96
CA LYS A 104 -10.04 11.71 -8.89
C LYS A 104 -9.61 13.18 -8.87
N LEU A 105 -8.35 13.41 -8.51
CA LEU A 105 -7.74 14.73 -8.50
C LEU A 105 -6.81 14.84 -9.71
N LEU A 106 -7.22 15.61 -10.70
CA LEU A 106 -6.46 15.84 -11.92
C LEU A 106 -5.53 17.02 -11.70
N MET A 107 -4.24 16.73 -11.54
CA MET A 107 -3.21 17.75 -11.57
C MET A 107 -2.91 18.13 -13.03
N ARG A 108 -1.87 18.94 -13.26
CA ARG A 108 -1.44 19.29 -14.61
C ARG A 108 -1.03 18.03 -15.39
N LEU A 109 -1.92 17.55 -16.26
CA LEU A 109 -1.64 16.49 -17.22
C LEU A 109 -0.69 16.98 -18.32
N ALA A 110 0.13 16.07 -18.85
CA ALA A 110 1.10 16.38 -19.89
C ALA A 110 0.41 16.72 -21.22
N ASP A 111 -0.58 15.92 -21.61
CA ASP A 111 -1.42 16.17 -22.78
C ASP A 111 -2.79 16.74 -22.37
N PRO A 112 -3.17 17.95 -22.83
CA PRO A 112 -4.50 18.50 -22.62
C PRO A 112 -5.65 17.65 -23.20
N GLY A 113 -5.38 16.71 -24.11
CA GLY A 113 -6.37 15.75 -24.59
C GLY A 113 -6.88 14.80 -23.52
N GLU A 114 -6.06 14.49 -22.52
CA GLU A 114 -6.41 13.54 -21.46
C GLU A 114 -7.54 14.03 -20.55
N TYR A 115 -7.74 15.35 -20.45
CA TYR A 115 -8.89 15.90 -19.72
C TYR A 115 -10.23 15.47 -20.32
N GLY A 116 -10.27 15.21 -21.63
CA GLY A 116 -11.47 14.74 -22.32
C GLY A 116 -11.93 13.36 -21.84
N TYR A 117 -11.01 12.50 -21.39
CA TYR A 117 -11.35 11.20 -20.79
C TYR A 117 -12.22 11.34 -19.53
N PHE A 118 -12.08 12.47 -18.84
CA PHE A 118 -12.82 12.79 -17.62
C PHE A 118 -13.96 13.79 -17.88
N ASP A 119 -14.39 13.95 -19.15
CA ASP A 119 -15.44 14.88 -19.58
C ASP A 119 -15.17 16.33 -19.13
N ILE A 120 -13.92 16.78 -19.25
CA ILE A 120 -13.51 18.15 -18.94
C ILE A 120 -13.16 18.87 -20.24
N PRO A 121 -13.93 19.90 -20.62
CA PRO A 121 -13.62 20.73 -21.78
C PRO A 121 -12.27 21.42 -21.61
N ARG A 122 -11.47 21.48 -22.69
CA ARG A 122 -10.15 22.14 -22.67
C ARG A 122 -10.19 23.59 -22.18
N GLY A 123 -11.27 24.33 -22.49
CA GLY A 123 -11.46 25.71 -22.04
C GLY A 123 -11.78 25.87 -20.54
N SER A 124 -12.11 24.79 -19.85
CA SER A 124 -12.40 24.78 -18.40
C SER A 124 -11.19 24.41 -17.54
N VAL A 125 -10.06 24.09 -18.19
CA VAL A 125 -8.81 23.74 -17.51
C VAL A 125 -8.20 25.02 -16.92
N PRO A 126 -7.97 25.10 -15.60
CA PRO A 126 -7.42 26.29 -14.97
C PRO A 126 -5.93 26.46 -15.31
N SER A 127 -5.40 27.66 -15.08
CA SER A 127 -3.94 27.84 -15.00
C SER A 127 -3.39 27.06 -13.81
N TYR A 128 -2.49 26.10 -14.06
CA TYR A 128 -1.90 25.29 -13.00
C TYR A 128 -0.73 25.98 -12.32
N VAL A 129 -0.73 25.89 -10.99
CA VAL A 129 0.43 26.09 -10.13
C VAL A 129 0.71 24.78 -9.39
N PRO A 130 1.93 24.52 -8.89
CA PRO A 130 2.19 23.33 -8.09
C PRO A 130 1.16 23.15 -6.97
N GLY A 131 0.60 21.94 -6.86
CA GLY A 131 -0.45 21.62 -5.88
C GLY A 131 -1.88 22.00 -6.31
N ARG A 132 -2.09 22.65 -7.45
CA ARG A 132 -3.43 22.86 -8.00
C ARG A 132 -3.94 21.60 -8.70
N ALA A 133 -5.17 21.22 -8.41
CA ALA A 133 -5.84 20.08 -9.03
C ALA A 133 -7.30 20.43 -9.37
N LEU A 134 -7.87 19.69 -10.32
CA LEU A 134 -9.28 19.72 -10.65
C LEU A 134 -9.93 18.41 -10.21
N VAL A 135 -11.00 18.49 -9.44
CA VAL A 135 -11.78 17.31 -9.01
C VAL A 135 -12.63 16.83 -10.20
N ALA A 136 -12.38 15.62 -10.70
CA ALA A 136 -13.05 15.14 -11.91
C ALA A 136 -14.57 15.05 -11.77
N ALA A 137 -15.07 14.73 -10.58
CA ALA A 137 -16.50 14.51 -10.34
C ALA A 137 -17.37 15.77 -10.46
N ASN A 138 -16.83 16.94 -10.11
CA ASN A 138 -17.60 18.19 -10.02
C ASN A 138 -16.89 19.41 -10.63
N ARG A 139 -15.72 19.20 -11.26
CA ARG A 139 -14.89 20.21 -11.91
C ARG A 139 -14.42 21.33 -10.97
N GLN A 140 -14.45 21.11 -9.65
CA GLN A 140 -13.94 22.10 -8.70
C GLN A 140 -12.42 22.19 -8.79
N VAL A 141 -11.92 23.42 -8.82
CA VAL A 141 -10.49 23.70 -8.70
C VAL A 141 -10.13 23.74 -7.23
N VAL A 142 -9.18 22.91 -6.83
CA VAL A 142 -8.67 22.82 -5.46
C VAL A 142 -7.18 23.11 -5.43
N GLN A 143 -6.71 23.65 -4.31
CA GLN A 143 -5.29 23.85 -4.02
C GLN A 143 -4.92 22.98 -2.83
N LEU A 144 -4.01 22.03 -3.03
CA LEU A 144 -3.53 21.17 -1.96
C LEU A 144 -2.72 22.00 -0.95
N GLY A 145 -3.16 21.96 0.31
CA GLY A 145 -2.39 22.50 1.43
C GLY A 145 -1.14 21.65 1.64
N ARG A 146 0.03 22.29 1.72
CA ARG A 146 1.29 21.62 2.05
C ARG A 146 1.67 21.99 3.48
N PRO A 147 2.05 21.03 4.34
CA PRO A 147 2.65 21.32 5.63
C PRO A 147 4.05 21.89 5.40
N GLY A 148 4.14 23.17 5.04
CA GLY A 148 5.40 23.84 4.69
C GLY A 148 6.20 23.18 3.55
N GLU A 149 7.42 23.68 3.32
CA GLU A 149 8.43 23.00 2.49
C GLU A 149 9.39 22.14 3.33
N ASP A 150 9.24 22.19 4.66
CA ASP A 150 10.14 21.52 5.59
C ASP A 150 9.64 20.11 5.91
N PRO A 151 10.40 19.04 5.61
CA PRO A 151 10.06 17.68 6.05
C PRO A 151 9.91 17.57 7.57
N ALA A 152 10.48 18.48 8.36
CA ALA A 152 10.25 18.55 9.81
C ALA A 152 8.80 18.87 10.17
N ALA A 153 8.02 19.49 9.28
CA ALA A 153 6.60 19.76 9.52
C ALA A 153 5.78 18.47 9.63
N VAL A 154 6.15 17.41 8.89
CA VAL A 154 5.52 16.09 9.01
C VAL A 154 5.83 15.47 10.38
N ALA A 155 7.10 15.56 10.82
CA ALA A 155 7.50 15.07 12.14
C ALA A 155 6.83 15.87 13.27
N ALA A 156 6.69 17.18 13.12
CA ALA A 156 5.98 18.04 14.07
C ALA A 156 4.49 17.67 14.15
N THR A 157 3.85 17.46 12.99
CA THR A 157 2.43 17.03 12.94
C THR A 157 2.26 15.66 13.59
N ALA A 158 3.21 14.74 13.41
CA ALA A 158 3.18 13.44 14.08
C ALA A 158 3.40 13.56 15.60
N ALA A 159 4.22 14.51 16.04
CA ALA A 159 4.47 14.78 17.46
C ALA A 159 3.25 15.35 18.21
N ASP A 160 2.29 15.94 17.50
CA ASP A 160 1.00 16.36 18.07
C ASP A 160 0.12 15.16 18.50
N TRP A 161 0.47 13.94 18.08
CA TRP A 161 -0.27 12.71 18.34
C TRP A 161 0.62 11.60 18.95
N PRO A 162 1.27 11.82 20.10
CA PRO A 162 2.25 10.89 20.65
C PRO A 162 1.64 9.55 21.10
N GLU A 163 0.36 9.55 21.46
CA GLU A 163 -0.38 8.36 21.91
C GLU A 163 -1.21 7.71 20.80
N ALA A 164 -1.10 8.16 19.54
CA ALA A 164 -1.84 7.54 18.45
C ALA A 164 -1.39 6.08 18.27
N PRO A 165 -2.30 5.10 18.38
CA PRO A 165 -1.94 3.70 18.26
C PRO A 165 -1.51 3.40 16.83
N ALA A 166 -0.33 2.81 16.66
CA ALA A 166 0.13 2.27 15.38
C ALA A 166 -0.65 0.98 15.06
N THR A 167 -1.84 1.14 14.48
CA THR A 167 -2.74 0.03 14.15
C THR A 167 -2.36 -0.72 12.87
N ALA A 168 -1.68 -0.03 11.94
CA ALA A 168 -1.19 -0.65 10.72
C ALA A 168 0.10 -1.44 11.01
N PRO A 169 0.17 -2.73 10.65
CA PRO A 169 1.34 -3.53 10.93
C PRO A 169 2.54 -3.10 10.06
N ARG A 170 3.75 -3.27 10.59
CA ARG A 170 4.97 -2.92 9.87
C ARG A 170 5.32 -3.97 8.81
N ILE A 171 5.74 -3.49 7.64
CA ILE A 171 6.18 -4.32 6.52
C ILE A 171 7.70 -4.23 6.42
N GLY A 172 8.37 -5.31 6.85
CA GLY A 172 9.81 -5.48 6.72
C GLY A 172 10.17 -6.47 5.60
N PRO A 173 11.46 -6.66 5.29
CA PRO A 173 11.92 -7.87 4.61
C PRO A 173 11.74 -9.07 5.54
N LEU A 174 11.74 -10.28 5.00
CA LEU A 174 11.77 -11.51 5.78
C LEU A 174 13.08 -11.54 6.58
N PRO A 175 13.06 -12.04 7.83
CA PRO A 175 14.28 -12.30 8.55
C PRO A 175 15.18 -13.23 7.75
N THR A 176 16.47 -12.92 7.70
CA THR A 176 17.47 -13.77 7.03
C THR A 176 17.72 -15.06 7.83
N GLU A 177 17.47 -15.00 9.13
CA GLU A 177 17.54 -16.12 10.07
C GLU A 177 16.26 -16.11 10.92
N VAL A 178 15.70 -17.29 11.15
CA VAL A 178 14.51 -17.50 11.98
C VAL A 178 14.85 -18.58 12.99
N GLU A 179 14.86 -18.20 14.27
CA GLU A 179 14.99 -19.17 15.36
C GLU A 179 13.78 -20.10 15.40
N LEU A 180 13.99 -21.39 15.70
CA LEU A 180 12.89 -22.36 15.81
C LEU A 180 11.85 -21.94 16.87
N THR A 181 12.31 -21.24 17.91
CA THR A 181 11.45 -20.69 18.98
C THR A 181 10.51 -19.59 18.49
N ALA A 182 10.78 -18.97 17.34
CA ALA A 182 9.91 -17.96 16.74
C ALA A 182 8.70 -18.58 16.02
N LEU A 183 8.71 -19.90 15.75
CA LEU A 183 7.59 -20.62 15.16
C LEU A 183 6.51 -20.85 16.24
N LYS A 184 5.53 -19.95 16.29
CA LYS A 184 4.45 -19.96 17.30
C LYS A 184 3.44 -21.10 17.14
N THR A 185 3.44 -21.80 16.00
CA THR A 185 2.52 -22.92 15.76
C THR A 185 3.05 -24.17 16.44
N PRO A 186 2.28 -24.81 17.34
CA PRO A 186 2.73 -26.01 18.02
C PRO A 186 2.83 -27.20 17.06
N VAL A 187 3.85 -28.04 17.26
CA VAL A 187 3.95 -29.33 16.59
C VAL A 187 2.83 -30.24 17.11
N GLN A 188 1.98 -30.74 16.21
CA GLN A 188 0.94 -31.72 16.53
C GLN A 188 1.25 -33.03 15.81
N VAL A 189 1.81 -33.99 16.53
CA VAL A 189 2.09 -35.36 16.03
C VAL A 189 1.24 -36.43 16.75
N ALA A 190 0.40 -36.00 17.70
CA ALA A 190 -0.41 -36.89 18.52
C ALA A 190 -1.72 -37.33 17.84
N SER A 191 -2.14 -36.66 16.78
CA SER A 191 -3.35 -36.97 16.01
C SER A 191 -3.10 -36.81 14.52
N ASP A 192 -3.76 -37.61 13.70
CA ASP A 192 -3.75 -37.51 12.25
C ASP A 192 -4.77 -36.44 11.79
N PRO A 193 -4.44 -35.48 10.89
CA PRO A 193 -3.14 -35.29 10.25
C PRO A 193 -2.09 -34.63 11.15
N TRP A 194 -0.84 -35.09 11.03
CA TRP A 194 0.31 -34.44 11.65
C TRP A 194 0.50 -33.01 11.14
N GLN A 195 0.80 -32.08 12.04
CA GLN A 195 1.08 -30.68 11.73
C GLN A 195 2.48 -30.31 12.23
N LEU A 196 3.39 -30.02 11.30
CA LEU A 196 4.75 -29.59 11.59
C LEU A 196 4.98 -28.20 10.98
N PRO A 197 5.32 -27.17 11.77
CA PRO A 197 5.68 -25.86 11.25
C PRO A 197 7.06 -25.92 10.59
N VAL A 198 7.15 -25.51 9.32
CA VAL A 198 8.40 -25.56 8.54
C VAL A 198 8.98 -24.19 8.20
N GLY A 199 8.25 -23.10 8.50
CA GLY A 199 8.71 -21.76 8.16
C GLY A 199 7.66 -20.68 8.43
N LEU A 200 7.95 -19.47 7.92
CA LEU A 200 7.10 -18.30 8.02
C LEU A 200 6.41 -18.04 6.68
N ASP A 201 5.15 -17.62 6.74
CA ASP A 201 4.47 -17.09 5.56
C ASP A 201 4.87 -15.62 5.35
N THR A 202 5.23 -15.30 4.11
CA THR A 202 5.49 -13.94 3.60
C THR A 202 4.38 -12.93 3.89
N ALA A 203 3.13 -13.37 4.03
CA ALA A 203 1.97 -12.52 4.32
C ALA A 203 1.77 -12.21 5.82
N VAL A 204 2.59 -12.79 6.70
CA VAL A 204 2.53 -12.49 8.14
C VAL A 204 3.35 -11.22 8.42
N PRO A 205 2.74 -10.15 8.95
CA PRO A 205 3.50 -8.99 9.36
C PRO A 205 4.47 -9.35 10.48
N LEU A 206 5.66 -8.76 10.45
CA LEU A 206 6.59 -8.90 11.55
C LEU A 206 6.04 -8.11 12.73
N GLN A 207 5.73 -8.81 13.82
CA GLN A 207 5.45 -8.17 15.09
C GLN A 207 6.74 -7.48 15.54
N ALA A 208 6.65 -6.23 15.96
CA ALA A 208 7.82 -5.55 16.53
C ALA A 208 8.34 -6.39 17.71
N PRO A 209 9.67 -6.46 17.94
CA PRO A 209 10.17 -6.93 19.22
C PRO A 209 9.56 -6.05 20.31
N ASP A 210 9.07 -6.65 21.39
CA ASP A 210 8.65 -5.90 22.57
C ASP A 210 9.80 -4.99 23.01
N PRO A 211 9.58 -3.67 23.19
CA PRO A 211 10.63 -2.76 23.64
C PRO A 211 11.12 -3.07 25.06
N ASP A 212 10.47 -3.97 25.80
CA ASP A 212 10.77 -4.30 27.20
C ASP A 212 11.77 -5.45 27.41
N LEU A 213 12.39 -6.01 26.36
CA LEU A 213 13.38 -7.09 26.52
C LEU A 213 14.85 -6.64 26.51
N SER A 214 15.15 -5.36 26.76
CA SER A 214 16.52 -4.88 26.91
C SER A 214 16.82 -4.25 28.27
N THR A 215 16.63 -4.97 29.39
CA THR A 215 17.54 -4.90 30.56
C THR A 215 17.31 -6.06 31.53
N THR A 216 18.10 -7.13 31.43
CA THR A 216 18.64 -7.87 32.58
C THR A 216 19.87 -8.62 32.07
N GLY A 217 21.03 -8.15 32.50
CA GLY A 217 22.35 -8.67 32.14
C GLY A 217 23.41 -7.68 32.56
#